data_AF-A0A9D2GB60-F1
#
_entry.id   AF-A0A9D2GB60-F1
#
_cell.length_a   1.000
_cell.length_b   1.000
_cell.length_c   1.000
_cell.angle_alpha   90.00
_cell.angle_beta   90.00
_cell.angle_gamma   90.00
#
_symmetry.space_group_name_H-M   'P 1'
#
loop_
_entity.id
_entity.type
_entity.pdbx_description
1 polymer ?
#
loop_
_entity_poly.entity_id
_entity_poly.type
_entity_poly.pdbx_seq_one_letter_code
_entity_poly.pdbx_strand_id
1 'polypeptide(L)'
;MGQNQTSTKKSRLIRTPRKLSVAETYITIAFMLCALIVLYAIVGWDLKITLLLVLAFNVFMGWRIGTPFKTMEKYIGDRIGSLGFFMLVLLGIGFLMATCICSGTIPVLISWLVQCVSPSIVLLLCLILPSILSVAVISSFATLGTLGSLCLALQLCAEFRRAWPQRLVSAVQILDNTSLL
;
A
#
# COMPACT_ATOMS: atom_id res chain seq x y z
N MET A 1 -57.78 -15.55 13.98
CA MET A 1 -56.80 -14.75 14.74
C MET A 1 -55.45 -15.48 14.60
N GLY A 2 -54.44 -15.12 13.81
CA GLY A 2 -54.02 -13.84 13.22
C GLY A 2 -52.50 -13.68 13.45
N GLN A 3 -51.67 -14.58 12.90
CA GLN A 3 -50.18 -14.54 13.00
C GLN A 3 -49.54 -15.15 11.73
N ASN A 4 -49.82 -14.54 10.58
CA ASN A 4 -49.08 -14.76 9.34
C ASN A 4 -48.96 -13.36 8.71
N GLN A 5 -47.77 -12.90 8.29
CA GLN A 5 -47.45 -11.64 7.56
C GLN A 5 -46.40 -10.65 8.17
N THR A 6 -45.36 -11.07 8.91
CA THR A 6 -44.24 -10.15 9.25
C THR A 6 -42.83 -10.64 8.94
N SER A 7 -42.65 -11.84 8.37
CA SER A 7 -41.32 -12.35 7.96
C SER A 7 -41.03 -12.24 6.44
N THR A 8 -42.00 -11.77 5.65
CA THR A 8 -41.95 -11.85 4.17
C THR A 8 -42.00 -10.48 3.47
N LYS A 9 -41.47 -9.41 4.08
CA LYS A 9 -41.58 -8.05 3.49
C LYS A 9 -40.39 -7.09 3.70
N LYS A 10 -39.19 -7.60 3.99
CA LYS A 10 -37.95 -6.77 4.04
C LYS A 10 -36.81 -7.30 3.16
N SER A 11 -37.17 -8.08 2.14
CA SER A 11 -36.25 -8.71 1.18
C SER A 11 -36.56 -8.34 -0.28
N ARG A 12 -37.38 -7.29 -0.51
CA ARG A 12 -37.90 -6.92 -1.84
C ARG A 12 -37.59 -5.48 -2.31
N LEU A 13 -36.55 -4.83 -1.79
CA LEU A 13 -36.06 -3.54 -2.30
C LEU A 13 -34.53 -3.41 -2.19
N ILE A 14 -33.79 -4.47 -2.53
CA ILE A 14 -32.50 -4.27 -3.17
C ILE A 14 -32.81 -4.38 -4.65
N ARG A 15 -33.31 -3.27 -5.24
CA ARG A 15 -33.37 -3.13 -6.70
C ARG A 15 -31.94 -3.42 -7.16
N THR A 16 -31.76 -4.52 -7.88
CA THR A 16 -30.54 -4.78 -8.61
C THR A 16 -30.14 -3.48 -9.30
N PRO A 17 -28.98 -2.89 -9.01
CA PRO A 17 -28.53 -1.75 -9.80
C PRO A 17 -28.58 -2.21 -11.25
N ARG A 18 -29.10 -1.34 -12.13
CA ARG A 18 -28.96 -1.52 -13.59
C ARG A 18 -27.56 -2.07 -13.81
N LYS A 19 -27.44 -3.22 -14.51
CA LYS A 19 -26.12 -3.76 -14.85
C LYS A 19 -25.39 -2.63 -15.55
N LEU A 20 -24.50 -1.95 -14.83
CA LEU A 20 -23.63 -0.96 -15.40
C LEU A 20 -22.84 -1.78 -16.42
N SER A 21 -22.95 -1.42 -17.69
CA SER A 21 -22.27 -2.19 -18.73
C SER A 21 -20.81 -2.35 -18.29
N VAL A 22 -20.25 -3.54 -18.42
CA VAL A 22 -18.84 -3.78 -18.07
C VAL A 22 -17.93 -2.75 -18.75
N ALA A 23 -18.33 -2.29 -19.94
CA ALA A 23 -17.69 -1.19 -20.66
C ALA A 23 -17.83 0.17 -19.97
N GLU A 24 -19.01 0.56 -19.48
CA GLU A 24 -19.21 1.83 -18.74
C GLU A 24 -18.45 1.83 -17.41
N THR A 25 -18.41 0.68 -16.72
CA THR A 25 -17.66 0.53 -15.48
C THR A 25 -16.17 0.72 -15.74
N TYR A 26 -15.64 0.09 -16.78
CA TYR A 26 -14.23 0.23 -17.17
C TYR A 26 -13.89 1.67 -17.58
N ILE A 27 -14.75 2.32 -18.38
CA ILE A 27 -14.58 3.73 -18.78
C ILE A 27 -14.60 4.65 -17.57
N THR A 28 -15.50 4.44 -16.61
CA THR A 28 -15.60 5.28 -15.41
C THR A 28 -14.37 5.11 -14.51
N ILE A 29 -13.88 3.88 -14.36
CA ILE A 29 -12.66 3.58 -13.60
C ILE A 29 -11.42 4.18 -14.28
N ALA A 30 -11.29 4.03 -15.60
CA ALA A 30 -10.18 4.59 -16.37
C ALA A 30 -10.20 6.13 -16.33
N PHE A 31 -11.38 6.74 -16.44
CA PHE A 31 -11.56 8.19 -16.33
C PHE A 31 -11.20 8.69 -14.92
N MET A 32 -11.62 7.99 -13.87
CA MET A 32 -11.22 8.29 -12.49
C MET A 32 -9.71 8.26 -12.31
N LEU A 33 -9.04 7.22 -12.83
CA LEU A 33 -7.60 7.07 -12.72
C LEU A 33 -6.85 8.18 -13.47
N CYS A 34 -7.27 8.48 -14.71
CA CYS A 34 -6.71 9.59 -15.49
C CYS A 34 -6.94 10.93 -14.80
N ALA A 35 -8.15 11.20 -14.32
CA ALA A 35 -8.47 12.44 -13.61
C ALA A 35 -7.57 12.62 -12.38
N LEU A 36 -7.29 11.55 -11.63
CA LEU A 36 -6.40 11.60 -10.47
C LEU A 36 -4.96 11.93 -10.86
N ILE A 37 -4.43 11.29 -11.90
CA ILE A 37 -3.07 11.52 -12.40
C ILE A 37 -2.93 12.94 -12.95
N VAL A 38 -3.89 13.39 -13.76
CA VAL A 38 -3.91 14.71 -14.39
C VAL A 38 -4.02 15.82 -13.34
N LEU A 39 -4.94 15.66 -12.37
CA LEU A 39 -5.16 16.66 -11.33
C LEU A 39 -3.97 16.77 -10.37
N TYR A 40 -3.32 15.65 -10.07
CA TYR A 40 -2.08 15.64 -9.30
C TYR A 40 -0.91 16.25 -10.09
N ALA A 41 -0.72 15.90 -11.37
CA ALA A 41 0.43 16.31 -12.18
C ALA A 41 0.39 17.77 -12.62
N ILE A 42 -0.79 18.32 -12.93
CA ILE A 42 -0.91 19.68 -13.47
C ILE A 42 -1.00 20.70 -12.34
N VAL A 43 -1.74 20.36 -11.28
CA VAL A 43 -2.16 21.36 -10.29
C VAL A 43 -1.26 21.31 -9.05
N GLY A 44 -0.64 20.17 -8.73
CA GLY A 44 0.27 20.05 -7.58
C GLY A 44 -0.44 20.26 -6.22
N TRP A 45 -1.76 20.18 -6.19
CA TRP A 45 -2.55 20.42 -4.97
C TRP A 45 -2.44 19.24 -4.01
N ASP A 46 -2.54 19.55 -2.72
CA ASP A 46 -2.58 18.55 -1.66
C ASP A 46 -3.56 17.42 -2.01
N LEU A 47 -3.12 16.19 -1.74
CA LEU A 47 -3.87 14.95 -2.05
C LEU A 47 -5.34 15.02 -1.59
N LYS A 48 -5.59 15.75 -0.50
CA LYS A 48 -6.91 15.98 0.11
C LYS A 48 -7.88 16.70 -0.83
N ILE A 49 -7.46 17.79 -1.49
CA ILE A 49 -8.35 18.54 -2.38
C ILE A 49 -8.57 17.76 -3.67
N THR A 50 -7.53 17.12 -4.20
CA THR A 50 -7.59 16.26 -5.38
C THR A 50 -8.62 15.14 -5.18
N LEU A 51 -8.63 14.49 -4.01
CA LEU A 51 -9.58 13.43 -3.70
C LEU A 51 -11.03 13.93 -3.61
N LEU A 52 -11.24 15.13 -3.06
CA LEU A 52 -12.56 15.73 -2.94
C LEU A 52 -13.18 16.05 -4.32
N LEU A 53 -12.38 16.58 -5.26
CA LEU A 53 -12.84 16.91 -6.61
C LEU A 53 -13.24 15.65 -7.39
N VAL A 54 -12.42 14.60 -7.29
CA VAL A 54 -12.68 13.30 -7.92
C VAL A 54 -13.95 12.67 -7.34
N LEU A 55 -14.16 12.73 -6.02
CA LEU A 55 -15.39 12.24 -5.40
C LEU A 55 -16.63 13.01 -5.90
N ALA A 56 -16.55 14.34 -5.98
CA ALA A 56 -17.62 15.18 -6.52
C ALA A 56 -17.97 14.80 -7.97
N PHE A 57 -16.95 14.58 -8.81
CA PHE A 57 -17.15 14.12 -10.19
C PHE A 57 -17.78 12.71 -10.25
N ASN A 58 -17.37 11.80 -9.39
CA ASN A 58 -17.92 10.44 -9.35
C ASN A 58 -19.41 10.44 -8.96
N VAL A 59 -19.77 11.24 -7.95
CA VAL A 59 -21.18 11.44 -7.54
C VAL A 59 -22.00 12.08 -8.65
N PHE A 60 -21.43 13.07 -9.35
CA PHE A 60 -22.08 13.71 -10.50
C PHE A 60 -22.33 12.72 -11.64
N MET A 61 -21.35 11.88 -11.97
CA MET A 61 -21.48 10.84 -12.99
C MET A 61 -22.49 9.76 -12.57
N GLY A 62 -22.53 9.39 -11.29
CA GLY A 62 -23.53 8.50 -10.71
C GLY A 62 -24.96 9.06 -10.79
N TRP A 63 -25.13 10.37 -10.58
CA TRP A 63 -26.44 11.02 -10.73
C TRP A 63 -26.95 10.93 -12.17
N ARG A 64 -26.06 11.06 -13.17
CA ARG A 64 -26.42 10.92 -14.59
C ARG A 64 -26.90 9.51 -14.98
N ILE A 65 -26.47 8.49 -14.24
CA ILE A 65 -26.85 7.08 -14.47
C ILE A 65 -28.23 6.75 -13.85
N GLY A 66 -28.80 7.64 -13.05
CA GLY A 66 -30.13 7.49 -12.44
C GLY A 66 -30.14 6.53 -11.23
N THR A 67 -28.99 6.25 -10.65
CA THR A 67 -28.87 5.45 -9.43
C THR A 67 -29.31 6.27 -8.22
N PRO A 68 -30.26 5.78 -7.39
CA PRO A 68 -30.74 6.53 -6.23
C PRO A 68 -29.60 6.74 -5.22
N PHE A 69 -29.41 7.99 -4.80
CA PHE A 69 -28.33 8.41 -3.88
C PHE A 69 -28.26 7.57 -2.60
N LYS A 70 -29.42 7.20 -2.04
CA LYS A 70 -29.54 6.36 -0.85
C LYS A 70 -28.89 4.98 -1.00
N THR A 71 -28.85 4.46 -2.23
CA THR A 71 -28.20 3.18 -2.53
C THR A 71 -26.68 3.35 -2.56
N MET A 72 -26.16 4.45 -3.13
CA MET A 72 -24.72 4.77 -3.10
C MET A 72 -24.21 4.91 -1.67
N GLU A 73 -24.92 5.65 -0.82
CA GLU A 73 -24.55 5.85 0.58
C GLU A 73 -24.47 4.53 1.36
N LYS A 74 -25.44 3.63 1.15
CA LYS A 74 -25.42 2.30 1.76
C LYS A 74 -24.21 1.48 1.33
N TYR A 75 -23.85 1.51 0.04
CA TYR A 75 -22.69 0.80 -0.47
C TYR A 75 -21.38 1.37 0.09
N ILE A 76 -21.24 2.70 0.19
CA ILE A 76 -20.08 3.35 0.81
C ILE A 76 -19.95 2.91 2.27
N GLY A 77 -21.06 2.91 3.02
CA GLY A 77 -21.07 2.50 4.43
C GLY A 77 -20.66 1.04 4.63
N ASP A 78 -21.14 0.14 3.77
CA ASP A 78 -20.79 -1.29 3.81
C ASP A 78 -19.31 -1.53 3.50
N ARG A 79 -18.76 -0.78 2.53
CA ARG A 79 -17.32 -0.83 2.20
C ARG A 79 -16.45 -0.34 3.36
N ILE A 80 -16.81 0.76 4.00
CA ILE A 80 -16.10 1.30 5.17
C ILE A 80 -16.16 0.33 6.34
N GLY A 81 -17.34 -0.26 6.60
CA GLY A 81 -17.50 -1.28 7.64
C GLY A 81 -16.62 -2.51 7.41
N SER A 82 -16.54 -3.00 6.17
CA SER A 82 -15.68 -4.13 5.80
C SER A 82 -14.18 -3.84 5.92
N LEU A 83 -13.75 -2.57 5.88
CA LEU A 83 -12.36 -2.16 6.03
C LEU A 83 -11.90 -2.11 7.50
N GLY A 84 -12.83 -2.22 8.46
CA GLY A 84 -12.51 -2.11 9.90
C GLY A 84 -11.46 -3.13 10.36
N PHE A 85 -11.63 -4.40 9.98
CA PHE A 85 -10.65 -5.45 10.31
C PHE A 85 -9.29 -5.21 9.64
N PHE A 86 -9.29 -4.72 8.40
CA PHE A 86 -8.05 -4.40 7.66
C PHE A 86 -7.23 -3.31 8.36
N MET A 87 -7.88 -2.24 8.84
CA MET A 87 -7.18 -1.16 9.56
C MET A 87 -6.53 -1.63 10.87
N LEU A 88 -7.19 -2.52 11.62
CA LEU A 88 -6.61 -3.13 12.83
C LEU A 88 -5.34 -3.94 12.52
N VAL A 89 -5.34 -4.71 11.43
CA VAL A 89 -4.18 -5.50 11.00
C VAL A 89 -3.03 -4.61 10.51
N LEU A 90 -3.33 -3.57 9.72
CA LEU A 90 -2.32 -2.60 9.25
C LEU A 90 -1.65 -1.87 10.41
N LEU A 91 -2.43 -1.52 11.44
CA LEU A 91 -1.89 -0.93 12.66
C LEU A 91 -0.96 -1.92 13.40
N GLY A 92 -1.38 -3.17 13.50
CA GLY A 92 -0.59 -4.24 14.12
C GLY A 92 0.76 -4.47 13.43
N ILE A 93 0.77 -4.59 12.09
CA ILE A 93 2.02 -4.80 11.33
C ILE A 93 2.93 -3.56 11.42
N GLY A 94 2.36 -2.35 11.44
CA GLY A 94 3.12 -1.12 11.56
C GLY A 94 3.82 -1.00 12.91
N PHE A 95 3.11 -1.31 14.00
CA PHE A 95 3.68 -1.30 15.35
C PHE A 95 4.76 -2.38 15.53
N LEU A 96 4.54 -3.55 14.94
CA LEU A 96 5.51 -4.65 14.95
C LEU A 96 6.82 -4.25 14.24
N MET A 97 6.72 -3.68 13.03
CA MET A 97 7.89 -3.23 12.28
C MET A 97 8.62 -2.07 12.98
N ALA A 98 7.89 -1.10 13.53
CA ALA A 98 8.48 0.00 14.30
C ALA A 98 9.28 -0.50 15.50
N THR A 99 8.72 -1.47 16.26
CA THR A 99 9.38 -2.05 17.43
C THR A 99 10.66 -2.81 17.03
N CYS A 100 10.63 -3.57 15.93
CA CYS A 100 11.82 -4.27 15.43
C CYS A 100 12.93 -3.32 14.96
N ILE A 101 12.59 -2.13 14.47
CA ILE A 101 13.57 -1.09 14.12
C ILE A 101 14.14 -0.44 15.39
N CYS A 102 13.29 -0.05 16.35
CA CYS A 102 13.74 0.52 17.62
C CYS A 102 14.63 -0.44 18.42
N SER A 103 14.35 -1.74 18.34
CA SER A 103 15.15 -2.79 18.99
C SER A 103 16.49 -3.07 18.29
N GLY A 104 16.77 -2.46 17.14
CA GLY A 104 17.99 -2.70 16.38
C GLY A 104 18.11 -4.14 15.81
N THR A 105 17.05 -4.94 15.90
CA THR A 105 17.07 -6.34 15.43
C THR A 105 17.23 -6.42 13.91
N ILE A 106 16.54 -5.54 13.17
CA ILE A 106 16.64 -5.49 11.70
C ILE A 106 18.06 -5.12 11.21
N PRO A 107 18.72 -4.04 11.73
CA PRO A 107 20.07 -3.69 11.30
C PRO A 107 21.14 -4.71 11.75
N VAL A 108 20.96 -5.37 12.89
CA VAL A 108 21.84 -6.49 13.26
C VAL A 108 21.65 -7.62 12.25
N LEU A 109 20.41 -8.06 11.99
CA LEU A 109 20.14 -9.16 11.06
C LEU A 109 20.72 -8.92 9.65
N ILE A 110 20.64 -7.69 9.13
CA ILE A 110 21.19 -7.40 7.80
C ILE A 110 22.72 -7.46 7.77
N SER A 111 23.39 -7.01 8.83
CA SER A 111 24.85 -7.06 8.93
C SER A 111 25.38 -8.50 8.93
N TRP A 112 24.64 -9.42 9.55
CA TRP A 112 24.94 -10.85 9.53
C TRP A 112 24.66 -11.48 8.16
N LEU A 113 23.56 -11.13 7.49
CA LEU A 113 23.27 -11.63 6.14
C LEU A 113 24.32 -11.23 5.10
N VAL A 114 24.83 -9.99 5.16
CA VAL A 114 25.82 -9.49 4.20
C VAL A 114 27.17 -10.18 4.35
N GLN A 115 27.53 -10.67 5.55
CA GLN A 115 28.74 -11.48 5.73
C GLN A 115 28.59 -12.89 5.14
N CYS A 116 27.37 -13.46 5.15
CA CYS A 116 27.10 -14.79 4.59
C CYS A 116 26.81 -14.79 3.07
N VAL A 117 26.34 -13.68 2.51
CA VAL A 117 25.83 -13.61 1.12
C VAL A 117 26.65 -12.63 0.30
N SER A 118 27.23 -13.12 -0.81
CA SER A 118 28.00 -12.27 -1.72
C SER A 118 27.12 -11.15 -2.31
N PRO A 119 27.68 -9.94 -2.54
CA PRO A 119 26.89 -8.74 -2.83
C PRO A 119 26.01 -8.81 -4.07
N SER A 120 26.35 -9.67 -5.03
CA SER A 120 25.56 -9.88 -6.25
C SER A 120 24.26 -10.65 -5.99
N ILE A 121 24.22 -11.47 -4.94
CA ILE A 121 23.07 -12.34 -4.61
C ILE A 121 22.05 -11.59 -3.75
N VAL A 122 22.48 -10.60 -2.94
CA VAL A 122 21.58 -9.76 -2.12
C VAL A 122 20.53 -9.04 -2.97
N LEU A 123 20.93 -8.46 -4.10
CA LEU A 123 20.02 -7.80 -5.04
C LEU A 123 18.99 -8.77 -5.60
N LEU A 124 19.43 -10.00 -5.92
CA LEU A 124 18.57 -11.04 -6.45
C LEU A 124 17.56 -11.52 -5.39
N LEU A 125 17.99 -11.69 -4.13
CA LEU A 125 17.12 -12.07 -3.01
C LEU A 125 16.05 -11.01 -2.75
N CYS A 126 16.43 -9.73 -2.78
CA CYS A 126 15.51 -8.60 -2.62
C CYS A 126 14.47 -8.51 -3.75
N LEU A 127 14.73 -9.11 -4.92
CA LEU A 127 13.75 -9.18 -6.01
C LEU A 127 12.89 -10.45 -5.92
N ILE A 128 13.50 -11.58 -5.56
CA ILE A 128 12.82 -12.88 -5.49
C ILE A 128 11.82 -12.92 -4.33
N LEU A 129 12.18 -12.42 -3.13
CA LEU A 129 11.28 -12.46 -1.97
C LEU A 129 9.98 -11.68 -2.21
N PRO A 130 10.00 -10.41 -2.68
CA PRO A 130 8.78 -9.66 -3.00
C PRO A 130 8.01 -10.26 -4.17
N SER A 131 8.70 -10.90 -5.13
CA SER A 131 8.04 -11.61 -6.23
C SER A 131 7.19 -12.77 -5.71
N ILE A 132 7.72 -13.58 -4.79
CA ILE A 132 6.98 -14.70 -4.20
C ILE A 132 5.85 -14.18 -3.30
N LEU A 133 6.12 -13.16 -2.49
CA LEU A 133 5.11 -12.56 -1.61
C LEU A 133 3.96 -11.92 -2.40
N SER A 134 4.26 -11.29 -3.54
CA SER A 134 3.25 -10.69 -4.43
C SER A 134 2.31 -11.74 -5.01
N VAL A 135 2.81 -12.95 -5.31
CA VAL A 135 1.98 -14.06 -5.79
C VAL A 135 1.14 -14.64 -4.65
N ALA A 136 1.67 -14.64 -3.43
CA ALA A 136 1.03 -15.30 -2.30
C ALA A 136 -0.16 -14.53 -1.70
N VAL A 137 -0.02 -13.25 -1.33
CA VAL A 137 -1.04 -12.61 -0.44
C VAL A 137 -1.12 -11.08 -0.54
N ILE A 138 -0.80 -10.45 -1.68
CA ILE A 138 -0.73 -8.97 -1.71
C ILE A 138 -1.91 -8.33 -2.46
N SER A 139 -2.78 -7.68 -1.69
CA SER A 139 -3.78 -6.70 -2.14
C SER A 139 -3.10 -5.39 -2.56
N SER A 140 -3.65 -4.66 -3.54
CA SER A 140 -3.01 -3.51 -4.20
C SER A 140 -2.42 -2.44 -3.25
N PHE A 141 -3.03 -2.20 -2.09
CA PHE A 141 -2.50 -1.25 -1.08
C PHE A 141 -1.29 -1.80 -0.32
N ALA A 142 -1.24 -3.11 -0.09
CA ALA A 142 -0.09 -3.76 0.52
C ALA A 142 1.11 -3.83 -0.45
N THR A 143 0.87 -3.88 -1.77
CA THR A 143 1.94 -3.86 -2.79
C THR A 143 2.76 -2.59 -2.70
N LEU A 144 2.09 -1.43 -2.55
CA LEU A 144 2.76 -0.15 -2.40
C LEU A 144 3.63 -0.10 -1.13
N GLY A 145 3.17 -0.72 -0.04
CA GLY A 145 3.94 -0.85 1.19
C GLY A 145 5.22 -1.66 1.01
N THR A 146 5.13 -2.82 0.35
CA THR A 146 6.29 -3.69 0.09
C THR A 146 7.27 -3.08 -0.93
N LEU A 147 6.76 -2.40 -1.96
CA LEU A 147 7.61 -1.65 -2.91
C LEU A 147 8.36 -0.52 -2.21
N GLY A 148 7.70 0.18 -1.28
CA GLY A 148 8.32 1.22 -0.46
C GLY A 148 9.42 0.66 0.45
N SER A 149 9.18 -0.44 1.16
CA SER A 149 10.19 -1.06 2.02
C SER A 149 11.36 -1.65 1.24
N LEU A 150 11.11 -2.23 0.06
CA LEU A 150 12.16 -2.68 -0.87
C LEU A 150 13.04 -1.50 -1.31
N CYS A 151 12.42 -0.39 -1.71
CA CYS A 151 13.15 0.82 -2.11
C CYS A 151 14.04 1.36 -0.98
N LEU A 152 13.52 1.41 0.25
CA LEU A 152 14.29 1.81 1.43
C LEU A 152 15.47 0.85 1.71
N ALA A 153 15.25 -0.46 1.61
CA ALA A 153 16.30 -1.45 1.82
C ALA A 153 17.41 -1.34 0.77
N LEU A 154 17.06 -1.16 -0.51
CA LEU A 154 18.01 -0.92 -1.58
C LEU A 154 18.81 0.37 -1.35
N GLN A 155 18.14 1.44 -0.94
CA GLN A 155 18.78 2.72 -0.65
C GLN A 155 19.79 2.58 0.50
N LEU A 156 19.43 1.91 1.59
CA LEU A 156 20.32 1.65 2.71
C LEU A 156 21.51 0.77 2.32
N CYS A 157 21.31 -0.23 1.47
CA CYS A 157 22.40 -1.08 0.99
C CYS A 157 23.37 -0.29 0.08
N ALA A 158 22.85 0.64 -0.74
CA ALA A 158 23.67 1.52 -1.55
C ALA A 158 24.48 2.52 -0.69
N GLU A 159 23.86 3.10 0.34
CA GLU A 159 24.52 3.93 1.36
C GLU A 159 25.64 3.17 2.07
N PHE A 160 25.36 1.96 2.57
CA PHE A 160 26.35 1.15 3.29
C PHE A 160 27.54 0.76 2.40
N ARG A 161 27.29 0.46 1.12
CA ARG A 161 28.35 0.24 0.12
C ARG A 161 29.24 1.47 -0.11
N ARG A 162 28.71 2.69 -0.01
CA ARG A 162 29.52 3.92 -0.15
C ARG A 162 30.29 4.27 1.12
N ALA A 163 29.75 3.98 2.30
CA ALA A 163 30.39 4.29 3.59
C ALA A 163 31.49 3.30 4.00
N TRP A 164 31.37 2.04 3.59
CA TRP A 164 32.33 0.97 3.91
C TRP A 164 33.78 1.20 3.42
N PRO A 165 34.05 1.64 2.18
CA PRO A 165 35.43 1.85 1.72
C PRO A 165 36.14 2.96 2.50
N GLN A 166 35.44 4.05 2.84
CA GLN A 166 36.03 5.15 3.60
C GLN A 166 36.32 4.76 5.06
N ARG A 167 35.39 4.06 5.73
CA ARG A 167 35.59 3.62 7.12
C ARG A 167 36.63 2.51 7.26
N LEU A 168 36.77 1.63 6.26
CA LEU A 168 37.83 0.63 6.23
C LEU A 168 39.20 1.26 6.01
N VAL A 169 39.35 2.23 5.12
CA VAL A 169 40.64 2.92 4.90
C VAL A 169 41.06 3.68 6.16
N SER A 170 40.13 4.38 6.82
CA SER A 170 40.43 5.03 8.10
C SER A 170 40.74 4.03 9.22
N ALA A 171 40.02 2.92 9.32
CA ALA A 171 40.28 1.89 10.34
C ALA A 171 41.61 1.15 10.11
N VAL A 172 41.99 0.89 8.86
CA VAL A 172 43.28 0.29 8.51
C VAL A 172 44.44 1.24 8.80
N GLN A 173 44.31 2.54 8.49
CA GLN A 173 45.33 3.54 8.85
C GLN A 173 45.52 3.67 10.37
N ILE A 174 44.44 3.54 11.16
CA ILE A 174 44.54 3.55 12.62
C ILE A 174 45.24 2.28 13.11
N LEU A 175 44.95 1.11 12.55
CA LEU A 175 45.59 -0.15 12.96
C LEU A 175 47.09 -0.18 12.62
N ASP A 176 47.48 0.30 11.43
CA ASP A 176 48.88 0.34 10.96
C ASP A 176 49.75 1.27 11.83
N ASN A 177 49.23 2.45 12.21
CA ASN A 177 49.91 3.39 13.10
C ASN A 177 50.02 2.90 14.56
N THR A 178 49.22 1.91 14.96
CA THR A 178 49.27 1.32 16.31
C THR A 178 50.23 0.13 16.39
N SER A 179 50.62 -0.47 15.26
CA SER A 179 51.61 -1.56 15.17
C SER A 179 53.08 -1.10 15.07
N LEU A 180 53.34 0.21 15.04
CA LEU A 180 54.68 0.82 15.04
C LEU A 180 55.08 1.48 16.39
N LEU A 181 54.27 1.29 17.45
CA LEU A 181 54.59 1.60 18.85
C LEU A 181 54.74 0.31 19.65
#